data_AF-A0A9D4CIY8-F1
#
_entry.id   AF-A0A9D4CIY8-F1
#
_cell.length_a   1.000
_cell.length_b   1.000
_cell.length_c   1.000
_cell.angle_alpha   90.00
_cell.angle_beta   90.00
_cell.angle_gamma   90.00
#
_symmetry.space_group_name_H-M   'P 1'
#
loop_
_entity.id
_entity.type
_entity.pdbx_description
1 polymer ?
#
loop_
_entity_poly.entity_id
_entity_poly.type
_entity_poly.pdbx_seq_one_letter_code
_entity_poly.pdbx_strand_id
1 'polypeptide(L)'
;MIFLLCESIVGRLSEASCQTEKIDAIEKELKQTREDVRSIKQRQSGISTLLYDIPPFYHEKSLTVDELESGGWKMVFRATSSNGQSVYDAWVKGTGTSDVKPLTMSRSLTSHYRDPALDTWNNLAIKYAKFALYKGNSEVAYVIFNGSGSSNTG
;
A
#
# COMPACT_ATOMS: atom_id res chain seq x y z
N MET A 1 43.36 27.21 60.08
CA MET A 1 41.97 27.06 59.58
C MET A 1 41.78 27.50 58.12
N ILE A 2 42.59 28.42 57.58
CA ILE A 2 42.45 28.94 56.19
C ILE A 2 42.88 27.94 55.10
N PHE A 3 43.91 27.13 55.32
CA PHE A 3 44.42 26.18 54.32
C PHE A 3 43.40 25.08 53.93
N LEU A 4 42.62 24.58 54.89
CA LEU A 4 41.60 23.54 54.64
C LEU A 4 40.40 24.05 53.81
N LEU A 5 40.12 25.35 53.87
CA LEU A 5 39.08 25.96 53.03
C LEU A 5 39.53 26.09 51.58
N CYS A 6 40.83 26.27 51.33
CA CYS A 6 41.37 26.45 49.98
C CYS A 6 41.28 25.16 49.15
N GLU A 7 41.64 24.00 49.72
CA GLU A 7 41.58 22.71 49.00
C GLU A 7 40.13 22.29 48.69
N SER A 8 39.19 22.56 49.60
CA SER A 8 37.77 22.28 49.41
C SER A 8 37.15 23.11 48.28
N ILE A 9 37.57 24.36 48.11
CA ILE A 9 37.09 25.24 47.04
C ILE A 9 37.68 24.82 45.68
N VAL A 10 38.98 24.50 45.63
CA VAL A 10 39.64 24.05 44.39
C VAL A 10 39.04 22.74 43.87
N GLY A 11 38.75 21.78 44.76
CA GLY A 11 38.08 20.52 44.38
C GLY A 11 36.70 20.76 43.76
N ARG A 12 35.88 21.63 44.37
CA ARG A 12 34.54 21.97 43.85
C ARG A 12 34.59 22.71 42.51
N LEU A 13 35.60 23.55 42.29
CA LEU A 13 35.81 24.24 41.01
C LEU A 13 36.22 23.27 39.90
N SER A 14 37.06 22.28 40.21
CA SER A 14 37.44 21.22 39.27
C SER A 14 36.24 20.34 38.88
N GLU A 15 35.43 19.93 39.85
CA GLU A 15 34.19 19.18 39.58
C GLU A 15 33.19 19.99 38.74
N ALA A 16 33.01 21.27 39.05
CA ALA A 16 32.14 22.16 38.27
C ALA A 16 32.63 22.29 36.82
N SER A 17 33.94 22.45 36.59
CA SER A 17 34.53 22.49 35.25
C SER A 17 34.26 21.22 34.45
N CYS A 18 34.38 20.05 35.09
CA CYS A 18 34.11 18.76 34.47
C CYS A 18 32.62 18.58 34.11
N GLN A 19 31.72 19.11 34.93
CA GLN A 19 30.28 19.07 34.64
C GLN A 19 29.92 19.95 33.45
N THR A 20 30.54 21.11 33.29
CA THR A 20 30.32 22.01 32.15
C THR A 20 30.73 21.34 30.83
N GLU A 21 31.87 20.66 30.78
CA GLU A 21 32.31 19.93 29.57
C GLU A 21 31.33 18.82 29.17
N LYS A 22 30.72 18.13 30.13
CA LYS A 22 29.69 17.11 29.86
C LYS A 22 28.42 17.73 29.29
N ILE A 23 28.02 18.90 29.77
CA ILE A 23 26.85 19.63 29.26
C ILE A 23 27.10 20.05 27.80
N ASP A 24 28.27 20.59 27.49
CA ASP A 24 28.64 21.01 26.14
C ASP A 24 28.63 19.83 25.15
N ALA A 25 29.08 18.65 25.58
CA ALA A 25 29.04 17.44 24.77
C ALA A 25 27.59 17.02 24.44
N ILE A 26 26.69 17.04 25.43
CA ILE A 26 25.27 16.71 25.25
C ILE A 26 24.59 17.70 24.31
N GLU A 27 24.89 19.00 24.42
CA GLU A 27 24.32 20.01 23.52
C GLU A 27 24.73 19.78 22.06
N LYS A 28 25.96 19.31 21.83
CA LYS A 28 26.45 18.97 20.50
C LYS A 28 25.71 17.77 19.91
N GLU A 29 25.50 16.72 20.70
CA GLU A 29 24.72 15.54 20.28
C GLU A 29 23.25 15.89 19.98
N LEU A 30 22.63 16.76 20.80
CA LEU A 30 21.28 17.25 20.56
C LEU A 30 21.15 18.06 19.27
N LYS A 31 22.14 18.92 18.98
CA LYS A 31 22.21 19.66 17.72
C LYS A 31 22.31 18.73 16.51
N GLN A 32 23.18 17.73 16.59
CA GLN A 32 23.32 16.73 15.53
C GLN A 32 22.01 15.95 15.31
N THR A 33 21.41 15.46 16.39
CA THR A 33 20.13 14.73 16.34
C THR A 33 19.02 15.58 15.72
N ARG A 34 18.99 16.89 16.01
CA ARG A 34 18.00 17.80 15.43
C ARG A 34 18.15 17.96 13.92
N GLU A 35 19.39 18.01 13.43
CA GLU A 35 19.68 18.04 11.99
C GLU A 35 19.30 16.71 11.33
N ASP A 36 19.60 15.58 11.97
CA ASP A 36 19.23 14.27 11.46
C ASP A 36 17.71 14.12 11.35
N VAL A 37 16.95 14.52 12.38
CA VAL A 37 15.48 14.55 12.35
C VAL A 37 14.95 15.45 11.24
N ARG A 38 15.59 16.60 10.97
CA ARG A 38 15.20 17.48 9.86
C ARG A 38 15.40 16.78 8.51
N SER A 39 16.53 16.10 8.33
CA SER A 39 16.82 15.34 7.11
C SER A 39 15.83 14.18 6.90
N ILE A 40 15.44 13.49 7.99
CA ILE A 40 14.44 12.42 7.96
C ILE A 40 13.08 12.99 7.57
N LYS A 41 12.66 14.12 8.14
CA LYS A 41 11.40 14.78 7.77
C LYS A 41 11.36 15.21 6.30
N GLN A 42 12.47 15.72 5.77
CA GLN A 42 12.56 16.07 4.34
C GLN A 42 12.47 14.83 3.45
N ARG A 43 13.12 13.72 3.83
CA ARG A 43 12.98 12.43 3.15
C ARG A 43 11.54 11.90 3.22
N GLN A 44 10.89 11.98 4.38
CA GLN A 44 9.48 11.59 4.55
C GLN A 44 8.52 12.47 3.74
N SER A 45 8.78 13.79 3.63
CA SER A 45 8.00 14.68 2.76
C SER A 45 8.13 14.28 1.29
N GLY A 46 9.30 13.78 0.86
CA GLY A 46 9.49 13.22 -0.49
C GLY A 46 8.83 11.85 -0.68
N ILE A 47 8.63 11.08 0.39
CA ILE A 47 7.87 9.82 0.37
C ILE A 47 6.35 10.09 0.41
N SER A 48 5.92 11.18 1.03
CA SER A 48 4.50 11.58 1.10
C SER A 48 3.89 11.86 -0.29
N THR A 49 4.71 12.22 -1.28
CA THR A 49 4.31 12.35 -2.70
C THR A 49 4.38 11.03 -3.48
N LEU A 50 4.96 9.97 -2.90
CA LEU A 50 4.91 8.60 -3.42
C LEU A 50 3.81 7.75 -2.76
N LEU A 51 3.07 8.31 -1.79
CA LEU A 51 1.78 7.77 -1.35
C LEU A 51 0.71 8.08 -2.40
N TYR A 52 0.94 7.61 -3.63
CA TYR A 52 -0.13 7.40 -4.57
C TYR A 52 -1.08 6.39 -3.95
N ASP A 53 -2.26 6.86 -3.54
CA ASP A 53 -3.50 6.10 -3.49
C ASP A 53 -3.30 4.60 -3.22
N ILE A 54 -2.94 4.27 -1.98
CA ILE A 54 -2.83 2.87 -1.59
C ILE A 54 -4.23 2.28 -1.77
N PRO A 55 -4.42 1.31 -2.67
CA PRO A 55 -5.72 0.68 -2.83
C PRO A 55 -6.12 0.09 -1.46
N PRO A 56 -7.40 0.22 -1.05
CA PRO A 56 -7.84 -0.24 0.26
C PRO A 56 -7.30 -1.65 0.54
N PHE A 57 -6.58 -1.79 1.64
CA PHE A 57 -6.00 -3.06 2.06
C PHE A 57 -7.15 -3.96 2.55
N TYR A 58 -7.64 -4.81 1.66
CA TYR A 58 -8.59 -5.85 2.07
C TYR A 58 -7.75 -6.99 2.64
N HIS A 59 -7.82 -7.18 3.96
CA HIS A 59 -7.38 -8.42 4.62
C HIS A 59 -8.06 -9.64 3.97
N GLU A 60 -7.69 -10.86 4.39
CA GLU A 60 -8.16 -12.19 3.96
C GLU A 60 -9.69 -12.45 4.01
N LYS A 61 -10.52 -11.42 3.91
CA LYS A 61 -11.96 -11.48 3.83
C LYS A 61 -12.37 -11.94 2.44
N SER A 62 -13.13 -13.03 2.41
CA SER A 62 -13.90 -13.42 1.23
C SER A 62 -14.97 -12.36 0.98
N LEU A 63 -14.87 -11.62 -0.13
CA LEU A 63 -15.86 -10.61 -0.50
C LEU A 63 -16.85 -11.19 -1.51
N THR A 64 -18.13 -10.90 -1.32
CA THR A 64 -19.18 -11.10 -2.32
C THR A 64 -19.06 -10.08 -3.45
N VAL A 65 -19.72 -10.31 -4.60
CA VAL A 65 -19.69 -9.36 -5.72
C VAL A 65 -20.32 -8.03 -5.35
N ASP A 66 -21.38 -8.05 -4.54
CA ASP A 66 -22.03 -6.84 -4.03
C ASP A 66 -21.12 -6.07 -3.06
N GLU A 67 -20.29 -6.76 -2.27
CA GLU A 67 -19.27 -6.13 -1.41
C GLU A 67 -18.10 -5.54 -2.19
N LEU A 68 -17.69 -6.18 -3.30
CA LEU A 68 -16.69 -5.59 -4.21
C LEU A 68 -17.25 -4.30 -4.82
N GLU A 69 -18.51 -4.32 -5.25
CA GLU A 69 -19.13 -3.21 -5.95
C GLU A 69 -19.51 -2.05 -5.05
N SER A 70 -20.04 -2.33 -3.85
CA SER A 70 -20.24 -1.32 -2.82
C SER A 70 -18.92 -0.75 -2.29
N GLY A 71 -17.83 -1.51 -2.38
CA GLY A 71 -16.47 -1.06 -2.06
C GLY A 71 -15.77 -0.26 -3.15
N GLY A 72 -16.46 0.11 -4.24
CA GLY A 72 -15.92 0.90 -5.36
C GLY A 72 -15.22 0.09 -6.45
N TRP A 73 -15.24 -1.25 -6.39
CA TRP A 73 -14.66 -2.13 -7.41
C TRP A 73 -15.75 -2.74 -8.29
N LYS A 74 -15.71 -2.46 -9.59
CA LYS A 74 -16.59 -3.14 -10.55
C LYS A 74 -15.92 -4.41 -11.06
N MET A 75 -16.58 -5.56 -10.91
CA MET A 75 -16.11 -6.78 -11.57
C MET A 75 -16.40 -6.68 -13.05
N VAL A 76 -15.35 -6.77 -13.87
CA VAL A 76 -15.48 -6.69 -15.33
C VAL A 76 -15.11 -8.00 -16.03
N PHE A 77 -14.49 -8.94 -15.32
CA PHE A 77 -14.11 -10.23 -15.86
C PHE A 77 -14.09 -11.30 -14.78
N ARG A 78 -14.51 -12.51 -15.15
CA ARG A 78 -14.28 -13.71 -14.35
C ARG A 78 -13.99 -14.90 -15.25
N ALA A 79 -12.79 -15.45 -15.08
CA ALA A 79 -12.43 -16.75 -15.63
C ALA A 79 -13.12 -17.87 -14.83
N THR A 80 -13.58 -18.90 -15.54
CA THR A 80 -14.24 -20.06 -14.95
C THR A 80 -13.45 -21.29 -15.37
N SER A 81 -13.00 -22.08 -14.41
CA SER A 81 -12.27 -23.31 -14.72
C SER A 81 -13.20 -24.37 -15.32
N SER A 82 -12.61 -25.29 -16.07
CA SER A 82 -13.29 -26.51 -16.56
C SER A 82 -14.48 -26.27 -17.50
N ASN A 83 -14.59 -25.09 -18.12
CA ASN A 83 -15.62 -24.78 -19.11
C ASN A 83 -15.16 -25.03 -20.57
N GLY A 84 -13.92 -25.47 -20.79
CA GLY A 84 -13.35 -25.76 -22.10
C GLY A 84 -13.07 -24.53 -22.97
N GLN A 85 -13.21 -23.32 -22.42
CA GLN A 85 -12.96 -22.07 -23.15
C GLN A 85 -11.58 -21.49 -22.82
N SER A 86 -11.05 -20.72 -23.77
CA SER A 86 -9.80 -19.99 -23.62
C SER A 86 -10.03 -18.71 -22.82
N VAL A 87 -9.38 -18.60 -21.65
CA VAL A 87 -9.41 -17.38 -20.83
C VAL A 87 -8.84 -16.19 -21.60
N TYR A 88 -7.75 -16.42 -22.35
CA TYR A 88 -7.11 -15.39 -23.15
C TYR A 88 -8.02 -14.87 -24.26
N ASP A 89 -8.68 -15.77 -25.01
CA ASP A 89 -9.60 -15.34 -26.07
C ASP A 89 -10.85 -14.68 -25.50
N ALA A 90 -11.31 -15.05 -24.30
CA ALA A 90 -12.40 -14.32 -23.65
C ALA A 90 -11.96 -12.91 -23.24
N TRP A 91 -10.76 -12.75 -22.70
CA TRP A 91 -10.23 -11.45 -22.33
C TRP A 91 -9.99 -10.53 -23.55
N VAL A 92 -9.16 -10.99 -24.50
CA VAL A 92 -8.68 -10.19 -25.63
C VAL A 92 -9.68 -10.12 -26.77
N LYS A 93 -10.26 -11.26 -27.18
CA LYS A 93 -11.13 -11.34 -28.36
C LYS A 93 -12.62 -11.18 -28.03
N GLY A 94 -12.97 -11.06 -26.75
CA GLY A 94 -14.35 -10.84 -26.33
C GLY A 94 -15.26 -12.06 -26.45
N THR A 95 -14.71 -13.29 -26.46
CA THR A 95 -15.51 -14.53 -26.59
C THR A 95 -16.30 -14.93 -25.32
N GLY A 96 -16.20 -14.14 -24.24
CA GLY A 96 -16.99 -14.31 -23.01
C GLY A 96 -18.43 -13.80 -23.14
N THR A 97 -19.25 -14.04 -22.11
CA THR A 97 -20.64 -13.56 -22.02
C THR A 97 -20.78 -12.48 -20.94
N SER A 98 -21.67 -11.52 -21.19
CA SER A 98 -22.11 -10.53 -20.20
C SER A 98 -23.45 -10.89 -19.56
N ASP A 99 -24.11 -11.96 -20.01
CA ASP A 99 -25.52 -12.26 -19.71
C ASP A 99 -25.77 -12.58 -18.24
N VAL A 100 -24.81 -13.24 -17.60
CA VAL A 100 -24.91 -13.64 -16.20
C VAL A 100 -23.71 -13.08 -15.46
N LYS A 101 -23.94 -11.94 -14.82
CA LYS A 101 -23.01 -11.46 -13.81
C LYS A 101 -22.94 -12.48 -12.67
N PRO A 102 -21.75 -13.02 -12.37
CA PRO A 102 -21.62 -13.98 -11.30
C PRO A 102 -21.83 -13.29 -9.96
N LEU A 103 -22.96 -13.54 -9.29
CA LEU A 103 -23.20 -13.02 -7.93
C LEU A 103 -22.29 -13.67 -6.88
N THR A 104 -21.81 -14.90 -7.15
CA THR A 104 -20.89 -15.64 -6.27
C THR A 104 -19.84 -16.41 -7.08
N MET A 105 -18.67 -16.62 -6.47
CA MET A 105 -17.59 -17.44 -7.04
C MET A 105 -17.87 -18.94 -6.96
N SER A 106 -18.85 -19.37 -6.15
CA SER A 106 -19.31 -20.75 -6.04
C SER A 106 -20.11 -21.23 -7.24
N ARG A 107 -20.75 -20.31 -7.97
CA ARG A 107 -21.53 -20.67 -9.16
C ARG A 107 -20.60 -21.05 -10.30
N SER A 108 -20.72 -22.27 -10.81
CA SER A 108 -20.07 -22.67 -12.06
C SER A 108 -20.77 -21.99 -13.24
N LEU A 109 -20.00 -21.36 -14.11
CA LEU A 109 -20.49 -20.74 -15.35
C LEU A 109 -20.10 -21.60 -16.55
N THR A 110 -21.01 -21.73 -17.51
CA THR A 110 -20.72 -22.40 -18.79
C THR A 110 -19.79 -21.58 -19.68
N SER A 111 -19.70 -20.26 -19.44
CA SER A 111 -18.82 -19.36 -20.17
C SER A 111 -18.09 -18.40 -19.23
N HIS A 112 -16.98 -17.82 -19.70
CA HIS A 112 -16.30 -16.74 -18.98
C HIS A 112 -17.19 -15.51 -18.91
N TYR A 113 -17.28 -14.89 -17.73
CA TYR A 113 -17.97 -13.61 -17.61
C TYR A 113 -17.06 -12.49 -18.10
N ARG A 114 -17.60 -11.62 -18.95
CA ARG A 114 -16.92 -10.45 -19.49
C ARG A 114 -17.91 -9.30 -19.61
N ASP A 115 -17.66 -8.22 -18.89
CA ASP A 115 -18.44 -6.99 -18.99
C ASP A 115 -18.03 -6.20 -20.24
N PRO A 116 -18.97 -5.66 -21.04
CA PRO A 116 -18.67 -4.82 -22.21
C PRO A 116 -17.87 -3.56 -21.87
N ALA A 117 -17.83 -3.14 -20.60
CA ALA A 117 -16.98 -2.05 -20.14
C ALA A 117 -15.47 -2.31 -20.39
N LEU A 118 -15.05 -3.57 -20.58
CA LEU A 118 -13.68 -3.89 -21.00
C LEU A 118 -13.35 -3.36 -22.40
N ASP A 119 -14.33 -3.19 -23.28
CA ASP A 119 -14.13 -2.65 -24.63
C ASP A 119 -14.00 -1.13 -24.62
N THR A 120 -14.48 -0.49 -23.56
CA THR A 120 -14.36 0.95 -23.33
C THR A 120 -13.37 1.29 -22.22
N TRP A 121 -12.43 0.37 -21.92
CA TRP A 121 -11.43 0.52 -20.84
C TRP A 121 -10.74 1.89 -20.84
N ASN A 122 -10.28 2.35 -22.00
CA ASN A 122 -9.59 3.64 -22.13
C ASN A 122 -10.48 4.86 -21.82
N ASN A 123 -11.80 4.69 -21.89
CA ASN A 123 -12.78 5.73 -21.54
C ASN A 123 -13.19 5.65 -20.06
N LEU A 124 -12.83 4.58 -19.36
CA LEU A 124 -13.03 4.46 -17.93
C LEU A 124 -11.86 5.15 -17.23
N ALA A 125 -12.17 6.05 -16.29
CA ALA A 125 -11.16 6.69 -15.44
C ALA A 125 -10.66 5.71 -14.35
N ILE A 126 -10.05 4.60 -14.79
CA ILE A 126 -9.56 3.52 -13.92
C ILE A 126 -8.31 4.01 -13.20
N LYS A 127 -8.37 4.03 -11.88
CA LYS A 127 -7.21 4.32 -11.03
C LYS A 127 -6.45 3.06 -10.64
N TYR A 128 -7.19 2.00 -10.29
CA TYR A 128 -6.63 0.71 -9.89
C TYR A 128 -7.32 -0.43 -10.60
N ALA A 129 -6.56 -1.47 -10.90
CA ALA A 129 -7.06 -2.76 -11.32
C ALA A 129 -6.61 -3.83 -10.34
N LYS A 130 -7.55 -4.70 -9.94
CA LYS A 130 -7.30 -5.83 -9.05
C LYS A 130 -7.44 -7.13 -9.83
N PHE A 131 -6.40 -7.94 -9.82
CA PHE A 131 -6.45 -9.33 -10.26
C PHE A 131 -6.49 -10.22 -9.02
N ALA A 132 -7.47 -11.11 -8.93
CA ALA A 132 -7.66 -11.95 -7.75
C ALA A 132 -7.95 -13.41 -8.14
N LEU A 133 -7.36 -14.33 -7.38
CA LEU A 133 -7.55 -15.76 -7.48
C LEU A 133 -8.49 -16.22 -6.37
N TYR A 134 -9.45 -17.06 -6.73
CA TYR A 134 -10.43 -17.60 -5.79
C TYR A 134 -10.40 -19.13 -5.75
N LYS A 135 -10.58 -19.70 -4.57
CA LYS A 135 -10.86 -21.11 -4.35
C LYS A 135 -12.22 -21.23 -3.68
N GLY A 136 -13.23 -21.70 -4.42
CA GLY A 136 -14.61 -21.64 -3.97
C GLY A 136 -15.07 -20.18 -3.84
N ASN A 137 -15.49 -19.77 -2.64
CA ASN A 137 -15.87 -18.39 -2.35
C ASN A 137 -14.76 -17.55 -1.69
N SER A 138 -13.56 -18.11 -1.53
CA SER A 138 -12.47 -17.43 -0.81
C SER A 138 -11.39 -16.92 -1.74
N GLU A 139 -11.07 -15.63 -1.61
CA GLU A 139 -9.92 -15.02 -2.27
C GLU A 139 -8.65 -15.58 -1.64
N VAL A 140 -7.79 -16.21 -2.45
CA VAL A 140 -6.56 -16.87 -1.99
C VAL A 140 -5.30 -16.09 -2.33
N ALA A 141 -5.36 -15.22 -3.33
CA ALA A 141 -4.28 -14.32 -3.71
C ALA A 141 -4.83 -13.17 -4.53
N TYR A 142 -4.19 -12.02 -4.48
CA TYR A 142 -4.50 -10.90 -5.35
C TYR A 142 -3.26 -10.05 -5.65
N VAL A 143 -3.34 -9.30 -6.74
CA VAL A 143 -2.39 -8.25 -7.13
C VAL A 143 -3.21 -7.02 -7.49
N ILE A 144 -2.82 -5.87 -6.95
CA ILE A 144 -3.40 -4.58 -7.35
C ILE A 144 -2.30 -3.76 -8.02
N PHE A 145 -2.64 -3.17 -9.16
CA PHE A 145 -1.73 -2.31 -9.90
C PHE A 145 -2.41 -1.02 -10.31
N ASN A 146 -1.59 -0.01 -10.59
CA ASN A 146 -2.07 1.27 -11.14
C ASN A 146 -2.61 1.03 -12.55
N GLY A 147 -3.90 1.28 -12.74
CA GLY A 147 -4.59 1.12 -14.02
C GLY A 147 -4.65 2.42 -14.85
N SER A 148 -4.15 3.53 -14.30
CA SER A 148 -4.22 4.84 -14.97
C SER A 148 -3.40 4.83 -16.26
N GLY A 149 -4.04 5.18 -17.38
CA GLY A 149 -3.42 5.20 -18.70
C GLY A 149 -3.10 3.81 -19.28
N SER A 150 -3.51 2.72 -18.61
CA SER A 150 -3.40 1.36 -19.15
C SER A 150 -4.50 1.06 -20.15
N SER A 151 -4.29 0.03 -20.98
CA SER A 151 -5.33 -0.59 -21.79
C SER A 151 -5.70 -1.97 -21.25
N ASN A 152 -6.77 -2.57 -21.78
CA ASN A 152 -7.14 -3.93 -21.46
C ASN A 152 -6.10 -4.98 -21.92
N THR A 153 -5.09 -4.63 -22.73
CA THR A 153 -4.05 -5.55 -23.22
C THR A 153 -2.62 -5.19 -22.82
N GLY A 154 -2.40 -3.99 -22.26
CA GLY A 154 -1.09 -3.47 -21.89
C GLY A 154 -1.17 -2.04 -21.34
#